data_AF-A0A7I7QVA2-F1
#
_entry.id   AF-A0A7I7QVA2-F1
#
_cell.length_a   1.000
_cell.length_b   1.000
_cell.length_c   1.000
_cell.angle_alpha   90.00
_cell.angle_beta   90.00
_cell.angle_gamma   90.00
#
_symmetry.space_group_name_H-M   'P 1'
#
loop_
_entity.id
_entity.type
_entity.pdbx_description
1 polymer ?
#
loop_
_entity_poly.entity_id
_entity_poly.type
_entity_poly.pdbx_seq_one_letter_code
_entity_poly.pdbx_strand_id
1 'polypeptide(L)' 'MRIEMTIEPDQIRHEIEALLADMPAPHAPDADVDVIAARLEQANDLLVRALESVEHGQAGGGAAASTHRG' A
#
# COMPACT_ATOMS: atom_id res chain seq x y z
N MET A 1 2.88 14.72 19.25
CA MET A 1 3.64 14.00 18.20
C MET A 1 2.64 13.17 17.42
N ARG A 2 2.08 13.69 16.33
CA ARG A 2 1.27 12.88 15.41
C ARG A 2 2.27 12.24 14.46
N ILE A 3 2.39 10.93 14.50
CA ILE A 3 3.05 10.19 13.43
C ILE A 3 2.10 10.35 12.25
N GLU A 4 2.42 11.25 11.34
CA GLU A 4 1.89 11.19 9.99
C GLU A 4 2.37 9.84 9.45
N MET A 5 1.50 8.83 9.51
CA MET A 5 1.69 7.59 8.76
C MET A 5 1.44 7.91 7.29
N THR A 6 2.31 8.73 6.69
CA THR A 6 2.54 8.66 5.25
C THR A 6 3.20 7.32 5.02
N ILE A 7 2.41 6.36 4.55
CA ILE A 7 2.97 5.09 4.11
C ILE A 7 3.76 5.42 2.84
N GLU A 8 5.08 5.54 2.96
CA GLU A 8 5.95 5.94 1.85
C GLU A 8 5.87 4.87 0.73
N PRO A 9 5.80 5.27 -0.56
CA PRO A 9 5.67 4.33 -1.66
C PRO A 9 6.72 3.21 -1.68
N ASP A 10 7.94 3.50 -1.21
CA ASP A 10 9.01 2.51 -1.08
C ASP A 10 8.75 1.49 0.04
N GLN A 11 8.08 1.89 1.11
CA GLN A 11 7.71 1.01 2.22
C GLN A 11 6.65 0.00 1.75
N ILE A 12 5.64 0.47 1.01
CA ILE A 12 4.61 -0.39 0.40
C ILE A 12 5.23 -1.38 -0.59
N ARG A 13 6.15 -0.90 -1.46
CA ARG A 13 6.87 -1.79 -2.39
C ARG A 13 7.58 -2.91 -1.64
N HIS A 14 8.26 -2.60 -0.54
CA HIS A 14 9.00 -3.58 0.23
C HIS A 14 8.10 -4.60 0.95
N GLU A 15 6.97 -4.15 1.51
CA GLU A 15 5.98 -5.04 2.15
C GLU A 15 5.34 -6.00 1.15
N ILE A 16 5.02 -5.50 -0.06
CA ILE A 16 4.48 -6.32 -1.15
C ILE A 16 5.53 -7.33 -1.62
N GLU A 17 6.77 -6.91 -1.84
CA GLU A 17 7.87 -7.81 -2.20
C GLU A 17 8.03 -8.94 -1.18
N ALA A 18 7.96 -8.64 0.12
CA ALA A 18 8.04 -9.64 1.17
C ALA A 18 6.85 -10.63 1.14
N LEU A 19 5.63 -10.13 0.95
CA LEU A 19 4.41 -10.95 0.82
C LEU A 19 4.47 -11.88 -0.40
N LEU A 20 4.95 -11.37 -1.53
CA LEU A 20 5.05 -12.12 -2.78
C LEU A 20 6.24 -13.09 -2.78
N ALA A 21 7.32 -12.80 -2.07
CA ALA A 21 8.50 -13.68 -1.97
C ALA A 21 8.17 -15.02 -1.30
N ASP A 22 7.20 -15.03 -0.38
CA ASP A 22 6.77 -16.26 0.29
C ASP A 22 5.83 -17.09 -0.60
N MET A 23 5.25 -16.52 -1.68
CA MET A 23 4.24 -17.20 -2.49
C MET A 23 4.78 -18.49 -3.13
N PRO A 24 4.02 -19.59 -3.07
CA PRO A 24 4.39 -20.81 -3.78
C PRO A 24 4.46 -20.53 -5.27
N ALA A 25 5.43 -21.16 -5.96
CA ALA A 25 5.56 -21.00 -7.39
C ALA A 25 4.24 -21.42 -8.08
N PRO A 26 3.72 -20.67 -9.07
CA PRO A 26 2.40 -20.94 -9.67
C PRO A 26 2.25 -22.32 -10.32
N HIS A 27 3.37 -22.98 -10.60
CA HIS A 27 3.47 -24.29 -11.24
C HIS A 27 3.95 -25.40 -10.28
N ALA A 28 4.07 -25.10 -8.98
CA ALA A 28 4.41 -26.11 -8.00
C ALA A 28 3.26 -27.12 -7.88
N PRO A 29 3.55 -28.43 -7.84
CA PRO A 29 2.52 -29.47 -7.81
C PRO A 29 1.64 -29.43 -6.55
N ASP A 30 2.16 -28.87 -5.45
CA ASP A 30 1.45 -28.68 -4.18
C ASP A 30 1.02 -27.21 -3.96
N ALA A 31 1.00 -26.39 -5.01
CA ALA A 31 0.52 -25.02 -4.92
C ALA A 31 -0.98 -25.01 -4.64
N ASP A 32 -1.35 -24.56 -3.44
CA ASP A 32 -2.74 -24.32 -3.09
C ASP A 32 -3.21 -22.99 -3.69
N VAL A 33 -4.16 -23.07 -4.62
CA VAL A 33 -4.75 -21.92 -5.32
C VAL A 33 -5.42 -20.96 -4.34
N ASP A 34 -6.01 -21.47 -3.26
CA ASP A 34 -6.68 -20.63 -2.26
C ASP A 34 -5.65 -19.85 -1.44
N VAL A 35 -4.49 -20.45 -1.15
CA VAL A 35 -3.37 -19.77 -0.48
C VAL A 35 -2.76 -18.69 -1.38
N ILE A 36 -2.62 -18.97 -2.68
CA ILE A 36 -2.16 -17.99 -3.68
C ILE A 36 -3.15 -16.83 -3.76
N ALA A 37 -4.45 -17.11 -3.87
CA ALA A 37 -5.49 -16.10 -3.95
C ALA A 37 -5.52 -15.20 -2.71
N ALA A 38 -5.45 -15.78 -1.52
CA ALA A 38 -5.44 -15.02 -0.26
C ALA A 38 -4.24 -14.07 -0.14
N ARG A 39 -3.05 -14.49 -0.60
CA ARG A 39 -1.85 -13.64 -0.56
C ARG A 39 -1.90 -12.51 -1.59
N LEU A 40 -2.45 -12.77 -2.77
CA LEU A 40 -2.68 -11.73 -3.78
C LEU A 40 -3.71 -10.71 -3.30
N GLU A 41 -4.77 -11.13 -2.62
CA GLU A 41 -5.76 -10.24 -2.02
C GLU A 41 -5.13 -9.35 -0.94
N GLN A 42 -4.31 -9.92 -0.05
CA GLN A 42 -3.56 -9.14 0.95
C GLN A 42 -2.64 -8.09 0.33
N ALA A 43 -1.91 -8.44 -0.73
CA ALA A 43 -1.07 -7.50 -1.45
C ALA A 43 -1.90 -6.37 -2.10
N ASN A 44 -3.08 -6.70 -2.64
CA ASN A 44 -4.00 -5.72 -3.22
C ASN A 44 -4.58 -4.77 -2.15
N ASP A 45 -4.95 -5.28 -0.98
CA ASP A 45 -5.43 -4.46 0.14
C ASP A 45 -4.39 -3.42 0.58
N LEU A 46 -3.11 -3.80 0.62
CA LEU A 46 -2.02 -2.87 0.93
C LEU A 46 -1.89 -1.78 -0.14
N LEU A 47 -2.01 -2.15 -1.42
CA LEU A 47 -1.99 -1.19 -2.53
C LEU A 47 -3.17 -0.21 -2.49
N VAL A 48 -4.37 -0.68 -2.15
CA VAL A 48 -5.56 0.17 -2.01
C VAL A 48 -5.38 1.13 -0.85
N ARG A 49 -4.93 0.67 0.32
CA ARG A 49 -4.65 1.54 1.48
C ARG A 49 -3.59 2.59 1.18
N ALA A 50 -2.56 2.22 0.42
CA ALA A 50 -1.54 3.15 -0.06
C ALA A 50 -2.13 4.25 -0.95
N LEU A 51 -2.99 3.87 -1.90
CA LEU A 51 -3.65 4.80 -2.80
C LEU A 51 -4.57 5.77 -2.03
N GLU A 52 -5.37 5.26 -1.11
CA GLU A 52 -6.22 6.06 -0.22
C GLU A 52 -5.40 7.03 0.64
N SER A 53 -4.24 6.59 1.16
CA SER A 53 -3.32 7.44 1.92
C SER A 53 -2.80 8.63 1.10
N VAL A 54 -2.50 8.43 -0.18
CA VAL A 54 -2.09 9.49 -1.11
C VAL A 54 -3.26 10.44 -1.40
N GLU A 55 -4.46 9.93 -1.65
CA GLU A 55 -5.66 10.74 -1.89
C GLU A 55 -6.00 11.62 -0.67
N HIS A 56 -5.93 11.07 0.53
CA HIS A 56 -6.17 11.80 1.78
C HIS A 56 -5.05 12.79 2.13
N GLY A 57 -3.78 12.46 1.81
CA GLY A 57 -2.64 13.36 2.00
C GLY A 57 -2.62 14.55 1.03
N GLN A 58 -3.11 14.38 -0.19
CA GLN A 58 -3.24 15.46 -1.19
C GLN A 58 -4.42 16.39 -0.87
N ALA A 59 -5.51 15.88 -0.27
CA ALA A 59 -6.69 16.68 0.09
C ALA A 59 -6.45 17.65 1.26
N GLY A 60 -5.47 17.38 2.13
CA GLY A 60 -5.09 18.26 3.25
C GLY A 60 -4.09 19.37 2.88
N GLY A 61 -3.33 19.21 1.79
CA GLY A 61 -2.27 20.14 1.38
C GLY A 61 -2.73 21.36 0.57
N GLY A 62 -3.96 21.34 0.02
CA GLY A 62 -4.47 22.41 -0.85
C GLY A 62 -5.10 23.60 -0.12
N ALA A 63 -5.52 23.46 1.14
CA ALA A 63 -6.30 24.48 1.84
C ALA A 63 -5.47 25.51 2.65
N ALA A 64 -4.17 25.25 2.87
CA ALA A 64 -3.33 26.11 3.71
C ALA A 64 -2.50 27.17 2.92
N ALA A 65 -2.51 27.15 1.59
CA ALA A 65 -1.63 27.99 0.76
C ALA A 65 -2.23 29.35 0.31
N SER A 66 -3.44 29.73 0.76
CA SER A 66 -4.13 30.95 0.28
C SER A 66 -4.43 32.03 1.33
N THR A 67 -3.74 32.06 2.47
CA THR A 67 -3.95 33.08 3.52
C THR A 67 -2.69 33.85 3.90
N HIS A 68 -1.95 34.39 2.93
CA HIS A 68 -1.01 35.48 3.23
C HIS A 68 -0.75 36.41 2.03
N ARG A 69 -1.67 37.34 1.77
CA ARG A 69 -1.34 38.58 1.04
C ARG A 69 -2.19 39.74 1.57
N GLY A 70 -1.64 40.41 2.58
CA GLY A 70 -1.98 41.80 2.88
C GLY A 70 -1.24 42.75 1.95
#